data_AF-A0A8I1UVH6-F1
#
_entry.id   AF-A0A8I1UVH6-F1
#
_cell.length_a   1.000
_cell.length_b   1.000
_cell.length_c   1.000
_cell.angle_alpha   90.00
_cell.angle_beta   90.00
_cell.angle_gamma   90.00
#
_symmetry.space_group_name_H-M   'P 1'
#
loop_
_entity.id
_entity.type
_entity.pdbx_description
1 polymer ?
#
loop_
_entity_poly.entity_id
_entity_poly.type
_entity_poly.pdbx_seq_one_letter_code
_entity_poly.pdbx_strand_id
1 'polypeptide(L)'
;EHEKPHRGVAYEHFLPSGPFAILPLPGRRSSLVWTEDTRIAPSLIAMDEDDFNAELHRRFGAHLGAAHVAGPRWSYPLKFHLARAFVRPRFALAGDSAHGIHPIAGQGLNLGLKDAAALAEVVLDAARLGLDIGALDVLRRYERWRRFDAFTLAAATDGLNRLFSNDIVPLRVARDLGMGVVDRIGPLRRFFMRHAGGEIGKLPRLLKGEAA
;
A
#
# COMPACT_ATOMS: atom_id res chain seq x y z
N GLU A 1 -0.28 -5.31 -21.47
CA GLU A 1 0.54 -4.43 -22.32
C GLU A 1 -0.33 -3.32 -22.89
N HIS A 2 0.23 -2.16 -23.21
CA HIS A 2 -0.53 -1.03 -23.73
C HIS A 2 0.21 -0.29 -24.86
N GLU A 3 -0.53 0.42 -25.71
CA GLU A 3 0.00 1.00 -26.94
C GLU A 3 0.95 2.19 -26.72
N LYS A 4 0.61 3.08 -25.78
CA LYS A 4 1.37 4.31 -25.50
C LYS A 4 2.31 4.14 -24.31
N PRO A 5 3.45 4.84 -24.25
CA PRO A 5 4.34 4.77 -23.10
C PRO A 5 3.70 5.42 -21.86
N HIS A 6 3.77 4.74 -20.72
CA HIS A 6 3.29 5.29 -19.43
C HIS A 6 4.23 6.36 -18.83
N ARG A 7 5.44 6.55 -19.40
CA ARG A 7 6.43 7.57 -18.97
C ARG A 7 6.78 7.53 -17.47
N GLY A 8 6.79 6.33 -16.90
CA GLY A 8 7.02 6.12 -15.46
C GLY A 8 5.90 6.65 -14.53
N VAL A 9 4.74 7.02 -15.06
CA VAL A 9 3.61 7.48 -14.26
C VAL A 9 2.82 6.28 -13.74
N ALA A 10 2.56 6.26 -12.43
CA ALA A 10 1.59 5.37 -11.81
C ALA A 10 0.23 6.07 -11.74
N TYR A 11 -0.84 5.34 -12.05
CA TYR A 11 -2.21 5.84 -11.98
C TYR A 11 -2.97 5.06 -10.92
N GLU A 12 -3.78 5.77 -10.14
CA GLU A 12 -4.68 5.15 -9.17
C GLU A 12 -6.09 5.70 -9.38
N HIS A 13 -6.96 4.84 -9.89
CA HIS A 13 -8.37 5.15 -10.12
C HIS A 13 -9.18 4.67 -8.92
N PHE A 14 -9.90 5.58 -8.28
CA PHE A 14 -10.84 5.24 -7.20
C PHE A 14 -12.21 4.95 -7.81
N LEU A 15 -12.55 3.67 -7.94
CA LEU A 15 -13.85 3.20 -8.42
C LEU A 15 -14.76 2.85 -7.23
N PRO A 16 -16.09 2.81 -7.42
CA PRO A 16 -17.01 2.44 -6.34
C PRO A 16 -16.73 1.08 -5.70
N SER A 17 -16.21 0.12 -6.47
CA SER A 17 -15.82 -1.20 -5.96
C SER A 17 -14.47 -1.26 -5.26
N GLY A 18 -13.67 -0.20 -5.35
CA GLY A 18 -12.35 -0.09 -4.75
C GLY A 18 -11.30 0.50 -5.69
N PRO A 19 -10.05 0.65 -5.21
CA PRO A 19 -8.97 1.20 -6.00
C PRO A 19 -8.54 0.25 -7.14
N PHE A 20 -8.26 0.86 -8.29
CA PHE A 20 -7.72 0.25 -9.49
C PHE A 20 -6.41 0.95 -9.84
N ALA A 21 -5.29 0.29 -9.53
CA ALA A 21 -3.95 0.85 -9.68
C ALA A 21 -3.25 0.29 -10.91
N ILE A 22 -2.60 1.18 -11.66
CA ILE A 22 -1.80 0.89 -12.85
C ILE A 22 -0.35 1.30 -12.53
N LEU A 23 0.51 0.31 -12.34
CA LEU A 23 1.89 0.51 -11.92
C LEU A 23 2.84 0.27 -13.11
N PRO A 24 3.70 1.24 -13.47
CA PRO A 24 4.56 1.15 -14.64
C PRO A 24 5.60 0.03 -14.49
N LEU A 25 5.79 -0.77 -15.54
CA LEU A 25 6.86 -1.77 -15.69
C LEU A 25 7.79 -1.38 -16.85
N PRO A 26 8.96 -2.01 -17.00
CA PRO A 26 9.82 -1.75 -18.15
C PRO A 26 9.11 -1.97 -19.50
N GLY A 27 9.26 -1.00 -20.40
CA GLY A 27 8.67 -1.00 -21.74
C GLY A 27 7.30 -0.33 -21.77
N ARG A 28 6.33 -0.97 -22.44
CA ARG A 28 4.93 -0.52 -22.49
C ARG A 28 4.02 -1.48 -21.73
N ARG A 29 4.49 -1.87 -20.55
CA ARG A 29 3.81 -2.81 -19.67
C ARG A 29 3.51 -2.12 -18.36
N SER A 30 2.42 -2.53 -17.75
CA SER A 30 2.04 -2.10 -16.42
C SER A 30 1.56 -3.31 -15.63
N SER A 31 1.86 -3.33 -14.33
CA SER A 31 1.25 -4.24 -13.38
C SER A 31 -0.08 -3.64 -12.93
N LEU A 32 -1.11 -4.49 -12.86
CA LEU A 32 -2.45 -4.06 -12.47
C LEU A 32 -2.78 -4.59 -11.08
N VAL A 33 -3.25 -3.71 -10.19
CA VAL A 33 -3.89 -4.09 -8.93
C VAL A 33 -5.34 -3.65 -9.00
N TRP A 34 -6.24 -4.62 -9.10
CA TRP A 34 -7.67 -4.37 -9.26
C TRP A 34 -8.40 -4.89 -8.02
N THR A 35 -8.92 -3.96 -7.22
CA THR A 35 -9.79 -4.29 -6.06
C THR A 35 -11.24 -4.42 -6.51
N GLU A 36 -11.92 -5.48 -6.06
CA GLU A 36 -13.31 -5.74 -6.43
C GLU A 36 -14.05 -6.48 -5.31
N ASP A 37 -15.39 -6.45 -5.35
CA ASP A 37 -16.23 -7.20 -4.42
C ASP A 37 -15.93 -8.71 -4.50
N THR A 38 -15.84 -9.36 -3.34
CA THR A 38 -15.56 -10.80 -3.22
C THR A 38 -16.56 -11.70 -3.95
N ARG A 39 -17.77 -11.20 -4.24
CA ARG A 39 -18.80 -11.90 -5.02
C ARG A 39 -18.58 -11.80 -6.53
N ILE A 40 -17.91 -10.74 -7.00
CA ILE A 40 -17.70 -10.45 -8.43
C ILE A 40 -16.32 -10.94 -8.89
N ALA A 41 -15.30 -10.83 -8.03
CA ALA A 41 -13.92 -11.20 -8.36
C ALA A 41 -13.76 -12.63 -8.95
N PRO A 42 -14.45 -13.68 -8.44
CA PRO A 42 -14.35 -15.01 -9.03
C PRO A 42 -14.87 -15.06 -10.48
N SER A 43 -15.97 -14.37 -10.78
CA SER A 43 -16.53 -14.31 -12.13
C SER A 43 -15.61 -13.56 -13.09
N LEU A 44 -14.99 -12.45 -12.64
CA LEU A 44 -14.02 -11.71 -13.45
C LEU A 44 -12.80 -12.55 -13.81
N ILE A 45 -12.27 -13.32 -12.86
CA ILE A 45 -11.11 -14.19 -13.13
C ILE A 45 -11.47 -15.34 -14.07
N ALA A 46 -12.72 -15.81 -14.03
CA ALA A 46 -13.23 -16.89 -14.87
C ALA A 46 -13.63 -16.45 -16.29
N MET A 47 -13.70 -15.14 -16.57
CA MET A 47 -14.00 -14.65 -17.92
C MET A 47 -12.98 -15.15 -18.94
N ASP A 48 -13.41 -15.29 -20.19
CA ASP A 48 -12.47 -15.43 -21.29
C ASP A 48 -11.65 -14.15 -21.49
N GLU A 49 -10.68 -14.22 -22.39
CA GLU A 49 -9.74 -13.12 -22.60
C GLU A 49 -10.40 -11.88 -23.22
N ASP A 50 -11.37 -12.07 -24.13
CA ASP A 50 -12.04 -10.98 -24.83
C ASP A 50 -12.95 -10.19 -23.88
N ASP A 51 -13.78 -10.89 -23.10
CA ASP A 51 -14.65 -10.29 -22.10
C ASP A 51 -13.84 -9.56 -21.01
N PHE A 52 -12.74 -10.19 -20.55
CA PHE A 52 -11.87 -9.56 -19.57
C PHE A 52 -11.19 -8.32 -20.12
N ASN A 53 -10.70 -8.36 -21.37
CA ASN A 53 -10.07 -7.22 -22.01
C ASN A 53 -11.07 -6.06 -22.22
N ALA A 54 -12.33 -6.37 -22.55
CA ALA A 54 -13.39 -5.35 -22.65
C ALA A 54 -13.63 -4.65 -21.30
N GLU A 55 -13.76 -5.42 -20.22
CA GLU A 55 -13.94 -4.86 -18.88
C GLU A 55 -12.70 -4.11 -18.38
N LEU A 56 -11.51 -4.63 -18.68
CA LEU A 56 -10.24 -3.95 -18.43
C LEU A 56 -10.22 -2.58 -19.12
N HIS A 57 -10.57 -2.53 -20.42
CA HIS A 57 -10.55 -1.29 -21.20
C HIS A 57 -11.49 -0.22 -20.61
N ARG A 58 -12.67 -0.64 -20.15
CA ARG A 58 -13.66 0.23 -19.51
C ARG A 58 -13.10 0.94 -18.27
N ARG A 59 -12.28 0.24 -17.47
CA ARG A 59 -11.71 0.74 -16.20
C ARG A 59 -10.37 1.42 -16.37
N PHE A 60 -9.55 0.89 -17.26
CA PHE A 60 -8.20 1.38 -17.58
C PHE A 60 -8.25 2.75 -18.26
N GLY A 61 -9.29 3.01 -19.06
CA GLY A 61 -9.47 4.29 -19.76
C GLY A 61 -8.51 4.48 -20.93
N ALA A 62 -8.65 5.60 -21.64
CA ALA A 62 -7.99 5.81 -22.95
C ALA A 62 -6.56 6.40 -22.89
N HIS A 63 -6.04 6.69 -21.70
CA HIS A 63 -4.85 7.52 -21.52
C HIS A 63 -3.55 6.84 -21.99
N LEU A 64 -3.47 5.50 -21.95
CA LEU A 64 -2.34 4.72 -22.49
C LEU A 64 -2.67 4.02 -23.83
N GLY A 65 -3.76 4.41 -24.50
CA GLY A 65 -4.21 3.77 -25.74
C GLY A 65 -4.80 2.39 -25.49
N ALA A 66 -4.82 1.55 -26.53
CA ALA A 66 -5.33 0.19 -26.38
C ALA A 66 -4.48 -0.63 -25.41
N ALA A 67 -5.13 -1.39 -24.52
CA ALA A 67 -4.48 -2.26 -23.54
C ALA A 67 -5.10 -3.65 -23.56
N HIS A 68 -4.25 -4.66 -23.36
CA HIS A 68 -4.66 -6.06 -23.24
C HIS A 68 -3.86 -6.77 -22.14
N VAL A 69 -4.38 -7.87 -21.63
CA VAL A 69 -3.70 -8.71 -20.64
C VAL A 69 -2.52 -9.44 -21.31
N ALA A 70 -1.33 -9.32 -20.72
CA ALA A 70 -0.11 -9.94 -21.27
C ALA A 70 0.39 -11.16 -20.46
N GLY A 71 -0.31 -11.55 -19.39
CA GLY A 71 0.14 -12.58 -18.47
C GLY A 71 -1.01 -13.21 -17.68
N PRO A 72 -0.72 -14.15 -16.78
CA PRO A 72 -1.75 -14.82 -16.01
C PRO A 72 -2.51 -13.87 -15.08
N ARG A 73 -3.72 -14.26 -14.72
CA ARG A 73 -4.59 -13.53 -13.80
C ARG A 73 -4.59 -14.26 -12.45
N TRP A 74 -4.40 -13.52 -11.36
CA TRP A 74 -4.46 -14.05 -10.01
C TRP A 74 -5.41 -13.21 -9.16
N SER A 75 -6.09 -13.88 -8.24
CA SER A 75 -6.90 -13.20 -7.22
C SER A 75 -6.55 -13.73 -5.83
N TYR A 76 -6.54 -12.81 -4.87
CA TYR A 76 -6.28 -13.10 -3.47
C TYR A 76 -7.26 -12.30 -2.61
N PRO A 77 -7.81 -12.89 -1.54
CA PRO A 77 -8.72 -12.16 -0.67
C PRO A 77 -7.95 -11.08 0.09
N LEU A 78 -8.36 -9.82 -0.06
CA LEU A 78 -7.83 -8.71 0.72
C LEU A 78 -8.42 -8.76 2.12
N LYS A 79 -7.61 -9.17 3.10
CA LYS A 79 -8.01 -9.21 4.50
C LYS A 79 -7.20 -8.19 5.28
N PHE A 80 -7.91 -7.32 5.98
CA PHE A 80 -7.30 -6.51 7.02
C PHE A 80 -7.16 -7.36 8.28
N HIS A 81 -5.94 -7.49 8.79
CA HIS A 81 -5.71 -8.07 10.11
C HIS A 81 -4.57 -7.35 10.82
N LEU A 82 -4.67 -7.28 12.14
CA LEU A 82 -3.64 -6.74 13.01
C LEU A 82 -3.47 -7.70 14.18
N ALA A 83 -2.26 -8.20 14.38
CA ALA A 83 -1.97 -9.11 15.48
C ALA A 83 -2.24 -8.42 16.83
N ARG A 84 -2.92 -9.13 17.74
CA ARG A 84 -3.22 -8.60 19.08
C ARG A 84 -1.97 -8.35 19.92
N ALA A 85 -0.91 -9.11 19.68
CA ALA A 85 0.40 -8.94 20.28
C ALA A 85 1.45 -9.27 19.21
N PHE A 86 2.44 -8.39 19.04
CA PHE A 86 3.50 -8.60 18.06
C PHE A 86 4.65 -9.40 18.67
N VAL A 87 4.74 -9.45 20.00
CA VAL A 87 5.90 -10.00 20.70
C VAL A 87 5.48 -10.86 21.90
N ARG A 88 6.35 -11.83 22.21
CA ARG A 88 6.38 -12.63 23.45
C ARG A 88 7.86 -12.81 23.84
N PRO A 89 8.19 -13.34 25.04
CA PRO A 89 9.59 -13.65 25.35
C PRO A 89 10.22 -14.49 24.24
N ARG A 90 11.34 -14.00 23.69
CA ARG A 90 12.10 -14.62 22.58
C ARG A 90 11.31 -14.82 21.27
N PHE A 91 10.25 -14.06 21.04
CA PHE A 91 9.40 -14.19 19.85
C PHE A 91 8.89 -12.83 19.36
N ALA A 92 8.97 -12.59 18.05
CA ALA A 92 8.46 -11.39 17.40
C ALA A 92 7.82 -11.72 16.04
N LEU A 93 6.72 -11.05 15.73
CA LEU A 93 6.04 -11.03 14.44
C LEU A 93 6.46 -9.77 13.66
N ALA A 94 6.64 -9.90 12.35
CA ALA A 94 6.96 -8.81 11.43
C ALA A 94 6.30 -9.03 10.06
N GLY A 95 6.04 -7.94 9.33
CA GLY A 95 5.38 -7.97 8.02
C GLY A 95 3.97 -8.54 8.11
N ASP A 96 3.59 -9.33 7.10
CA ASP A 96 2.23 -9.90 6.97
C ASP A 96 1.83 -10.80 8.16
N SER A 97 2.81 -11.34 8.90
CA SER A 97 2.55 -12.10 10.13
C SER A 97 2.06 -11.22 11.29
N ALA A 98 2.44 -9.94 11.32
CA ALA A 98 2.02 -8.96 12.32
C ALA A 98 0.79 -8.16 11.87
N HIS A 99 0.69 -7.86 10.57
CA HIS A 99 -0.40 -7.07 10.01
C HIS A 99 -0.60 -7.31 8.52
N GLY A 100 -1.85 -7.55 8.11
CA GLY A 100 -2.31 -7.45 6.74
C GLY A 100 -3.05 -6.14 6.55
N ILE A 101 -2.55 -5.27 5.69
CA ILE A 101 -3.16 -3.96 5.40
C ILE A 101 -3.73 -3.98 3.97
N HIS A 102 -4.82 -3.24 3.75
CA HIS A 102 -5.38 -3.06 2.41
C HIS A 102 -4.29 -2.51 1.47
N PRO A 103 -4.07 -3.12 0.29
CA PRO A 103 -3.02 -2.72 -0.63
C PRO A 103 -3.45 -1.45 -1.38
N ILE A 104 -3.43 -0.31 -0.71
CA ILE A 104 -3.35 0.96 -1.41
C ILE A 104 -1.86 1.17 -1.73
N ALA A 105 -1.53 1.32 -3.01
CA ALA A 105 -0.18 1.64 -3.51
C ALA A 105 0.98 0.71 -3.08
N GLY A 106 0.76 -0.60 -2.90
CA GLY A 106 1.87 -1.56 -2.67
C GLY A 106 2.63 -1.39 -1.35
N GLN A 107 1.99 -0.82 -0.32
CA GLN A 107 2.62 -0.48 0.95
C GLN A 107 3.01 -1.68 1.84
N GLY A 108 2.49 -2.89 1.58
CA GLY A 108 2.74 -4.07 2.41
C GLY A 108 4.22 -4.43 2.55
N LEU A 109 4.95 -4.47 1.42
CA LEU A 109 6.39 -4.72 1.43
C LEU A 109 7.15 -3.64 2.21
N ASN A 110 6.83 -2.37 1.98
CA ASN A 110 7.47 -1.25 2.67
C ASN A 110 7.25 -1.33 4.19
N LEU A 111 6.07 -1.77 4.62
CA LEU A 111 5.75 -1.95 6.03
C LEU A 111 6.54 -3.10 6.65
N GLY A 112 6.62 -4.25 5.96
CA GLY A 112 7.43 -5.38 6.42
C GLY A 112 8.93 -5.07 6.49
N LEU A 113 9.47 -4.31 5.54
CA LEU A 113 10.86 -3.85 5.58
C LEU A 113 11.12 -2.91 6.76
N LYS A 114 10.16 -2.01 7.06
CA LYS A 114 10.23 -1.16 8.26
C LYS A 114 10.22 -1.99 9.55
N ASP A 115 9.40 -3.04 9.61
CA ASP A 115 9.38 -3.93 10.76
C ASP A 115 10.72 -4.63 10.96
N ALA A 116 11.27 -5.21 9.90
CA ALA A 116 12.56 -5.88 9.94
C ALA A 116 13.67 -4.92 10.41
N ALA A 117 13.71 -3.71 9.85
CA ALA A 117 14.69 -2.70 10.23
C ALA A 117 14.53 -2.24 11.69
N ALA A 118 13.30 -2.01 12.15
CA ALA A 118 13.03 -1.61 13.53
C ALA A 118 13.36 -2.72 14.54
N LEU A 119 13.02 -3.97 14.21
CA LEU A 119 13.33 -5.13 15.06
C LEU A 119 14.84 -5.33 15.16
N ALA A 120 15.56 -5.24 14.04
CA ALA A 120 17.02 -5.32 14.02
C ALA A 120 17.65 -4.23 14.90
N GLU A 121 17.21 -2.97 14.76
CA GLU A 121 17.70 -1.86 15.58
C GLU A 121 17.49 -2.11 17.09
N VAL A 122 16.29 -2.54 17.47
CA VAL A 122 15.96 -2.82 18.89
C VAL A 122 16.81 -3.95 19.46
N VAL A 123 17.01 -5.03 18.69
CA VAL A 123 17.81 -6.19 19.11
C VAL A 123 19.30 -5.84 19.21
N LEU A 124 19.83 -5.10 18.24
CA LEU A 124 21.24 -4.69 18.22
C LEU A 124 21.58 -3.70 19.34
N ASP A 125 20.69 -2.75 19.64
CA ASP A 125 20.88 -1.83 20.76
C ASP A 125 20.84 -2.55 22.11
N ALA A 126 19.96 -3.53 22.27
CA ALA A 126 19.94 -4.37 23.47
C ALA A 126 21.24 -5.17 23.61
N ALA A 127 21.73 -5.78 22.51
CA ALA A 127 22.98 -6.53 22.51
C ALA A 127 24.19 -5.66 22.90
N ARG A 128 24.28 -4.43 22.37
CA ARG A 128 25.36 -3.48 22.70
C ARG A 128 25.39 -3.06 24.17
N LEU A 129 24.21 -3.01 24.80
CA LEU A 129 24.07 -2.67 26.21
C LEU A 129 24.19 -3.90 27.14
N GLY A 130 24.44 -5.09 26.58
CA GLY A 130 24.50 -6.34 27.35
C GLY A 130 23.15 -6.82 27.89
N LEU A 131 22.03 -6.32 27.34
CA LEU A 131 20.68 -6.74 27.70
C LEU A 131 20.30 -8.04 26.97
N ASP A 132 19.39 -8.83 27.56
CA ASP A 132 18.83 -10.00 26.88
C ASP A 132 17.95 -9.56 25.71
N ILE A 133 18.40 -9.84 24.48
CA ILE A 133 17.71 -9.48 23.24
C ILE A 133 16.31 -10.11 23.11
N GLY A 134 16.07 -11.21 23.82
CA GLY A 134 14.79 -11.90 23.84
C GLY A 134 13.85 -11.44 24.96
N ALA A 135 14.29 -10.51 25.81
CA ALA A 135 13.49 -10.03 26.92
C ALA A 135 12.27 -9.25 26.43
N LEU A 136 11.14 -9.44 27.15
CA LEU A 136 9.87 -8.87 26.72
C LEU A 136 9.88 -7.33 26.74
N ASP A 137 10.60 -6.71 27.67
CA ASP A 137 10.75 -5.26 27.77
C ASP A 137 11.57 -4.66 26.60
N VAL A 138 12.55 -5.40 26.08
CA VAL A 138 13.28 -5.09 24.84
C VAL A 138 12.33 -5.17 23.65
N LEU A 139 11.70 -6.32 23.43
CA LEU A 139 10.82 -6.55 22.28
C LEU A 139 9.57 -5.66 22.29
N ARG A 140 9.07 -5.25 23.45
CA ARG A 140 7.99 -4.26 23.56
C ARG A 140 8.35 -2.89 23.00
N ARG A 141 9.64 -2.53 22.90
CA ARG A 141 10.08 -1.30 22.23
C ARG A 141 9.76 -1.37 20.74
N TYR A 142 10.04 -2.50 20.11
CA TYR A 142 9.66 -2.79 18.73
C TYR A 142 8.14 -2.77 18.54
N GLU A 143 7.39 -3.49 19.40
CA GLU A 143 5.92 -3.53 19.30
C GLU A 143 5.28 -2.13 19.40
N ARG A 144 5.70 -1.31 20.37
CA ARG A 144 5.17 0.05 20.53
C ARG A 144 5.48 0.93 19.31
N TRP A 145 6.69 0.80 18.77
CA TRP A 145 7.10 1.54 17.58
C TRP A 145 6.22 1.17 16.38
N ARG A 146 6.06 -0.13 16.10
CA ARG A 146 5.36 -0.57 14.89
C ARG A 146 3.84 -0.51 15.00
N ARG A 147 3.24 -0.74 16.17
CA ARG A 147 1.78 -0.66 16.33
C ARG A 147 1.24 0.74 16.10
N PHE A 148 1.96 1.77 16.54
CA PHE A 148 1.55 3.15 16.31
C PHE A 148 1.55 3.49 14.80
N ASP A 149 2.61 3.08 14.10
CA ASP A 149 2.74 3.29 12.66
C ASP A 149 1.69 2.48 11.86
N ALA A 150 1.50 1.20 12.19
CA ALA A 150 0.53 0.33 11.52
C ALA A 150 -0.91 0.80 11.73
N PHE A 151 -1.27 1.25 12.94
CA PHE A 151 -2.60 1.80 13.22
C PHE A 151 -2.83 3.13 12.47
N THR A 152 -1.84 4.02 12.48
CA THR A 152 -1.92 5.32 11.77
C THR A 152 -2.09 5.11 10.26
N LEU A 153 -1.30 4.20 9.69
CA LEU A 153 -1.40 3.85 8.26
C LEU A 153 -2.74 3.21 7.93
N ALA A 154 -3.23 2.28 8.76
CA ALA A 154 -4.54 1.66 8.58
C ALA A 154 -5.68 2.69 8.62
N ALA A 155 -5.67 3.61 9.58
CA ALA A 155 -6.66 4.67 9.70
C ALA A 155 -6.61 5.65 8.52
N ALA A 156 -5.41 6.01 8.06
CA ALA A 156 -5.24 6.88 6.89
C ALA A 156 -5.73 6.20 5.59
N THR A 157 -5.43 4.90 5.43
CA THR A 157 -5.83 4.09 4.27
C THR A 157 -7.35 3.91 4.21
N ASP A 158 -7.98 3.59 5.34
CA ASP A 158 -9.45 3.46 5.44
C ASP A 158 -10.13 4.83 5.22
N GLY A 159 -9.58 5.90 5.80
CA GLY A 159 -10.05 7.27 5.60
C GLY A 159 -9.97 7.72 4.14
N LEU A 160 -8.86 7.46 3.46
CA LEU A 160 -8.69 7.76 2.02
C LEU A 160 -9.63 6.90 1.18
N ASN A 161 -9.69 5.59 1.40
CA ASN A 161 -10.61 4.74 0.65
C ASN A 161 -12.06 5.20 0.83
N ARG A 162 -12.49 5.49 2.07
CA ARG A 162 -13.84 5.98 2.34
C ARG A 162 -14.08 7.37 1.75
N LEU A 163 -13.10 8.27 1.77
CA LEU A 163 -13.25 9.61 1.20
C LEU A 163 -13.34 9.57 -0.34
N PHE A 164 -12.58 8.69 -0.98
CA PHE A 164 -12.45 8.65 -2.43
C PHE A 164 -13.39 7.64 -3.13
N SER A 165 -13.88 6.63 -2.43
CA SER A 165 -14.78 5.58 -2.98
C SER A 165 -16.27 5.85 -2.69
N ASN A 166 -16.63 7.03 -2.17
CA ASN A 166 -18.02 7.42 -1.94
C ASN A 166 -18.62 8.17 -3.14
N ASP A 167 -19.84 7.79 -3.54
CA ASP A 167 -20.58 8.37 -4.69
C ASP A 167 -21.46 9.59 -4.34
N ILE A 168 -21.25 10.22 -3.18
CA ILE A 168 -22.04 11.36 -2.72
C ILE A 168 -21.63 12.62 -3.49
N VAL A 169 -22.57 13.19 -4.26
CA VAL A 169 -22.32 14.29 -5.23
C VAL A 169 -21.60 15.53 -4.62
N PRO A 170 -21.99 16.05 -3.43
CA PRO A 170 -21.26 17.14 -2.79
C PRO A 170 -19.80 16.83 -2.43
N LEU A 171 -19.52 15.59 -1.98
CA LEU A 171 -18.17 15.15 -1.59
C LEU A 171 -17.27 14.98 -2.81
N ARG A 172 -17.81 14.52 -3.94
CA ARG A 172 -17.10 14.44 -5.22
C ARG A 172 -16.62 15.82 -5.71
N VAL A 173 -17.48 16.83 -5.65
CA VAL A 173 -17.14 18.21 -6.05
C VAL A 173 -16.08 18.81 -5.12
N ALA A 174 -16.22 18.62 -3.80
CA ALA A 174 -15.22 19.07 -2.82
C ALA A 174 -13.86 18.39 -3.02
N ARG A 175 -13.85 17.10 -3.38
CA ARG A 175 -12.65 16.30 -3.67
C ARG A 175 -11.93 16.78 -4.92
N ASP A 176 -12.66 16.99 -6.02
CA ASP A 176 -12.07 17.41 -7.28
C ASP A 176 -11.48 18.83 -7.18
N LEU A 177 -12.14 19.72 -6.43
CA LEU A 177 -11.59 21.03 -6.06
C LEU A 177 -10.38 20.91 -5.13
N GLY A 178 -10.44 20.01 -4.14
CA GLY A 178 -9.34 19.75 -3.20
C GLY A 178 -8.08 19.23 -3.88
N MET A 179 -8.19 18.27 -4.81
CA MET A 179 -7.05 17.77 -5.59
C MET A 179 -6.43 18.86 -6.47
N GLY A 180 -7.26 19.71 -7.09
CA GLY A 180 -6.78 20.87 -7.86
C GLY A 180 -6.01 21.89 -7.01
N VAL A 181 -6.37 22.04 -5.73
CA VAL A 181 -5.64 22.89 -4.77
C VAL A 181 -4.33 22.23 -4.31
N VAL A 182 -4.36 20.91 -4.02
CA VAL A 182 -3.17 20.15 -3.60
C VAL A 182 -2.09 20.16 -4.67
N ASP A 183 -2.46 20.00 -5.94
CA ASP A 183 -1.49 20.00 -7.04
C ASP A 183 -0.85 21.39 -7.27
N ARG A 184 -1.57 22.47 -6.94
CA ARG A 184 -1.06 23.84 -7.03
C ARG A 184 -0.18 24.25 -5.85
N ILE A 185 -0.34 23.64 -4.67
CA ILE A 185 0.45 24.00 -3.48
C ILE A 185 1.61 23.01 -3.34
N GLY A 186 2.78 23.41 -3.85
CA GLY A 186 4.00 22.59 -3.86
C GLY A 186 4.39 21.95 -2.51
N PRO A 187 4.32 22.66 -1.36
CA PRO A 187 4.53 22.05 -0.05
C PRO A 187 3.55 20.92 0.30
N LEU A 188 2.27 21.08 -0.08
CA LEU A 188 1.21 20.11 0.18
C LEU A 188 1.41 18.85 -0.68
N ARG A 189 1.73 19.03 -1.96
CA ARG A 189 2.12 17.94 -2.87
C ARG A 189 3.32 17.15 -2.34
N ARG A 190 4.37 17.83 -1.87
CA ARG A 190 5.55 17.18 -1.26
C ARG A 190 5.20 16.39 -0.01
N PHE A 191 4.30 16.90 0.84
CA PHE A 191 3.83 16.18 2.02
C PHE A 191 3.13 14.86 1.65
N PHE A 192 2.23 14.88 0.67
CA PHE A 192 1.55 13.67 0.18
C PHE A 192 2.52 12.69 -0.49
N MET A 193 3.49 13.16 -1.28
CA MET A 193 4.53 12.31 -1.88
C MET A 193 5.36 11.58 -0.82
N ARG A 194 5.76 12.27 0.25
CA ARG A 194 6.50 11.66 1.37
C ARG A 194 5.66 10.66 2.15
N HIS A 195 4.35 10.91 2.27
CA HIS A 195 3.42 9.95 2.87
C HIS A 195 3.28 8.68 2.00
N ALA A 196 3.11 8.84 0.69
CA ALA A 196 3.04 7.73 -0.26
C ALA A 196 4.35 6.93 -0.34
N GLY A 197 5.51 7.59 -0.22
CA GLY A 197 6.82 6.94 -0.12
C GLY A 197 7.09 6.27 1.23
N GLY A 198 6.21 6.45 2.23
CA GLY A 198 6.37 5.86 3.54
C GLY A 198 7.43 6.53 4.42
N GLU A 199 7.78 7.79 4.19
CA GLU A 199 8.85 8.50 4.92
C GLU A 199 8.41 9.12 6.27
N ILE A 200 7.16 8.92 6.68
CA ILE A 200 6.58 9.58 7.86
C ILE A 200 6.62 8.65 9.08
N GLY A 201 7.09 9.18 10.21
CA GLY A 201 7.26 8.46 11.48
C GLY A 201 8.72 8.44 11.95
N LYS A 202 8.99 7.80 13.10
CA LYS A 202 10.37 7.50 13.50
C LYS A 202 10.89 6.40 12.57
N LEU A 203 11.77 6.74 11.62
CA LEU A 203 12.36 5.76 10.72
C LEU A 203 13.54 5.04 11.40
N PRO A 204 13.63 3.70 11.28
CA PRO A 204 14.82 2.94 11.65
C PRO A 204 16.07 3.44 10.92
N ARG A 205 17.24 3.31 11.56
CA ARG A 205 18.55 3.73 11.04
C ARG A 205 18.86 3.12 9.67
N LEU A 206 18.57 1.84 9.48
CA LEU A 206 18.77 1.16 8.20
C LEU A 206 18.01 1.81 7.04
N LEU A 207 16.82 2.35 7.31
CA LEU A 207 16.02 3.05 6.29
C LEU A 207 16.49 4.48 6.02
N LYS A 208 17.42 4.99 6.83
CA LYS A 208 18.14 6.26 6.60
C LYS A 208 19.51 6.05 5.95
N GLY A 209 19.92 4.80 5.71
CA GLY A 209 21.27 4.47 5.27
C GLY A 209 22.32 4.50 6.39
N GLU A 210 21.89 4.48 7.65
CA GLU A 210 22.75 4.42 8.82
C GLU A 210 22.87 2.98 9.33
N ALA A 211 24.00 2.62 9.93
CA ALA A 211 24.16 1.31 10.55
C ALA A 211 23.22 1.15 11.75
N ALA A 212 22.49 0.02 11.78
CA ALA A 212 21.71 -0.41 12.94
C ALA A 212 22.61 -0.71 14.14
#